data_AF-A0A8T3KNU3-F1
#
_entry.id   AF-A0A8T3KNU3-F1
#
_cell.length_a   1.000
_cell.length_b   1.000
_cell.length_c   1.000
_cell.angle_alpha   90.00
_cell.angle_beta   90.00
_cell.angle_gamma   90.00
#
_symmetry.space_group_name_H-M   'P 1'
#
loop_
_entity.id
_entity.type
_entity.pdbx_description
1 polymer ?
#
loop_
_entity_poly.entity_id
_entity_poly.type
_entity_poly.pdbx_seq_one_letter_code
_entity_poly.pdbx_strand_id
1 'polypeptide(L)'
;MYYNPYNNYWGVCPYMPVGGYPMGDAMKYYYQPEIPVPKGMREMIVKIMETEFYVVELALYLDTHPSDENAIKLFNEAVGRLDELKEAYREKYGPLTHYEKTGCPYQYVQGPWPWEL
;
A
#
# COMPACT_ATOMS: atom_id res chain seq x y z
N MET A 1 22.89 12.43 6.74
CA MET A 1 21.78 13.11 6.04
C MET A 1 21.06 12.06 5.20
N TYR A 2 19.86 11.65 5.57
CA TYR A 2 19.00 10.86 4.68
C TYR A 2 17.81 11.75 4.31
N TYR A 3 17.78 12.16 3.05
CA TYR A 3 16.66 12.88 2.46
C TYR A 3 15.54 11.87 2.23
N ASN A 4 14.41 12.03 2.92
CA ASN A 4 13.20 11.27 2.64
C ASN A 4 12.34 12.10 1.65
N PRO A 5 12.29 11.71 0.36
CA PRO A 5 11.63 12.49 -0.69
C PRO A 5 10.10 12.42 -0.65
N TYR A 6 9.49 11.69 0.29
CA TYR A 6 8.04 11.48 0.35
C TYR A 6 7.31 12.37 1.35
N ASN A 7 8.00 13.35 1.96
CA ASN A 7 7.38 14.33 2.85
C ASN A 7 6.71 15.47 2.06
N ASN A 8 5.95 15.13 1.02
CA ASN A 8 5.20 16.09 0.22
C ASN A 8 3.77 16.17 0.74
N TYR A 9 3.58 17.11 1.65
CA TYR A 9 2.32 17.76 2.03
C TYR A 9 1.15 16.83 2.33
N TRP A 10 0.91 16.55 3.62
CA TRP A 10 -0.40 16.79 4.28
C TRP A 10 -0.21 17.02 5.79
N GLY A 11 0.74 17.87 6.17
CA GLY A 11 0.87 18.42 7.52
C GLY A 11 -0.18 19.48 7.87
N VAL A 12 -1.35 19.47 7.25
CA VAL A 12 -2.44 20.40 7.56
C VAL A 12 -3.64 19.60 8.04
N CYS A 13 -3.62 19.25 9.32
CA CYS A 13 -4.85 18.88 10.01
C CYS A 13 -5.80 20.11 9.92
N PRO A 14 -7.06 19.96 9.49
CA PRO A 14 -8.00 21.06 9.26
C PRO A 14 -8.43 21.83 10.53
N TYR A 15 -7.78 21.57 11.67
CA TYR A 15 -8.06 22.17 12.98
C TYR A 15 -6.85 22.88 13.60
N MET A 16 -5.85 23.32 12.83
CA MET A 16 -4.78 24.15 13.37
C MET A 16 -5.23 25.62 13.53
N PRO A 17 -5.10 26.24 14.73
CA PRO A 17 -5.39 27.65 14.92
C PRO A 17 -4.41 28.53 14.13
N VAL A 18 -4.86 29.70 13.66
CA VAL A 18 -4.12 30.64 12.78
C VAL A 18 -2.93 31.34 13.47
N GLY A 19 -2.52 30.90 14.67
CA GLY A 19 -1.39 31.45 15.41
C GLY A 19 -0.23 30.46 15.39
N GLY A 20 0.86 30.83 14.69
CA GLY A 20 2.04 30.00 14.50
C GLY A 20 2.56 29.40 15.80
N TYR A 21 2.86 28.09 15.75
CA TYR A 21 3.34 27.32 16.89
C TYR A 21 4.77 27.73 17.26
N PRO A 22 5.11 27.81 18.56
CA PRO A 22 6.51 27.90 18.97
C PRO A 22 7.26 26.68 18.42
N MET A 23 8.37 26.93 17.71
CA MET A 23 9.17 25.96 16.93
C MET A 23 9.57 24.69 17.73
N GLY A 24 9.51 24.71 19.06
CA GLY A 24 9.89 23.61 19.95
C GLY A 24 8.82 22.55 20.25
N ASP A 25 7.52 22.84 20.05
CA ASP A 25 6.43 21.92 20.46
C ASP A 25 5.86 21.09 19.30
N ALA A 26 6.20 21.43 18.06
CA ALA A 26 5.69 20.75 16.88
C ALA A 26 6.07 19.26 16.85
N MET A 27 7.24 18.90 17.39
CA MET A 27 7.73 17.53 17.39
C MET A 27 6.85 16.57 18.22
N LYS A 28 6.13 17.09 19.23
CA LYS A 28 5.17 16.29 20.02
C LYS A 28 3.92 15.91 19.22
N TYR A 29 3.57 16.69 18.20
CA TYR A 29 2.43 16.44 17.33
C TYR A 29 2.75 15.50 16.16
N TYR A 30 4.01 15.43 15.74
CA TYR A 30 4.48 14.50 14.69
C TYR A 30 4.93 13.13 15.24
N TYR A 31 4.93 12.95 16.56
CA TYR A 31 5.19 11.64 17.17
C TYR A 31 3.99 10.72 16.92
N GLN A 32 4.03 9.99 15.81
CA GLN A 32 3.19 8.82 15.60
C GLN A 32 3.76 7.71 16.50
N PRO A 33 3.06 7.26 17.56
CA PRO A 33 3.49 6.08 18.29
C PRO A 33 3.63 4.93 17.29
N GLU A 34 4.68 4.10 17.43
CA GLU A 34 4.94 2.95 16.55
C GLU A 34 3.63 2.19 16.32
N ILE A 35 3.07 2.28 15.10
CA ILE A 35 1.83 1.58 14.77
C ILE A 35 2.19 0.09 14.82
N PRO A 36 1.55 -0.71 15.70
CA PRO A 36 1.95 -2.10 15.86
C PRO A 36 1.73 -2.84 14.55
N VAL A 37 2.82 -3.28 13.92
CA VAL A 37 2.77 -4.02 12.66
C VAL A 37 2.14 -5.39 12.91
N PRO A 38 0.97 -5.69 12.30
CA PRO A 38 0.34 -6.98 12.46
C PRO A 38 1.24 -8.10 11.96
N LYS A 39 1.37 -9.16 12.76
CA LYS A 39 2.15 -10.35 12.38
C LYS A 39 1.64 -10.93 11.05
N GLY A 40 2.56 -11.15 10.11
CA GLY A 40 2.27 -11.69 8.77
C GLY A 40 1.81 -10.67 7.72
N MET A 41 1.68 -9.37 8.07
CA MET A 41 1.32 -8.33 7.10
C MET A 41 2.40 -8.19 6.01
N ARG A 42 3.67 -8.12 6.42
CA ARG A 42 4.84 -8.07 5.51
C ARG A 42 4.84 -9.27 4.55
N GLU A 43 4.60 -10.47 5.06
CA GLU A 43 4.60 -11.69 4.25
C GLU A 43 3.51 -11.67 3.17
N MET A 44 2.32 -11.14 3.47
CA MET A 44 1.25 -11.01 2.49
C MET A 44 1.55 -9.96 1.43
N ILE A 45 2.09 -8.81 1.82
CA ILE A 45 2.45 -7.76 0.86
C ILE A 45 3.56 -8.23 -0.08
N VAL A 46 4.58 -8.89 0.45
CA VAL A 46 5.65 -9.47 -0.38
C VAL A 46 5.06 -10.46 -1.39
N LYS A 47 4.16 -11.35 -0.97
CA LYS A 47 3.48 -12.28 -1.89
C LYS A 47 2.64 -11.58 -2.95
N ILE A 48 1.95 -10.49 -2.59
CA ILE A 48 1.20 -9.67 -3.55
C ILE A 48 2.16 -9.09 -4.57
N MET A 49 3.24 -8.43 -4.11
CA MET A 49 4.25 -7.81 -5.00
C MET A 49 4.91 -8.84 -5.92
N GLU A 50 5.29 -10.01 -5.41
CA GLU A 50 5.85 -11.10 -6.21
C GLU A 50 4.88 -11.55 -7.31
N THR A 51 3.60 -11.69 -6.95
CA THR A 51 2.57 -12.12 -7.91
C THR A 51 2.27 -11.01 -8.93
N GLU A 52 2.24 -9.74 -8.52
CA GLU A 52 2.09 -8.59 -9.43
C GLU A 52 3.22 -8.53 -10.44
N PHE A 53 4.47 -8.70 -9.99
CA PHE A 53 5.62 -8.77 -10.88
C PHE A 53 5.46 -9.90 -11.90
N TYR A 54 5.06 -11.09 -11.45
CA TYR A 54 4.85 -12.22 -12.35
C TYR A 54 3.75 -11.98 -13.40
N VAL A 55 2.64 -11.36 -13.01
CA VAL A 55 1.56 -10.96 -13.94
C VAL A 55 2.08 -9.99 -14.99
N VAL A 56 2.88 -9.00 -14.59
CA VAL A 56 3.47 -8.01 -15.52
C VAL A 56 4.43 -8.68 -16.50
N GLU A 57 5.29 -9.58 -16.02
CA GLU A 57 6.22 -10.32 -16.89
C GLU A 57 5.49 -11.18 -17.92
N LEU A 58 4.41 -11.86 -17.51
CA LEU A 58 3.58 -12.65 -18.43
C LEU A 58 2.86 -11.78 -19.46
N ALA A 59 2.35 -10.60 -19.06
CA ALA A 59 1.76 -9.65 -19.99
C ALA A 59 2.79 -9.18 -21.04
N LEU A 60 4.00 -8.82 -20.60
CA LEU A 60 5.08 -8.40 -21.50
C LEU A 60 5.52 -9.51 -22.45
N TYR A 61 5.54 -10.76 -21.99
CA TYR A 61 5.79 -11.91 -22.86
C TYR A 61 4.69 -12.04 -23.93
N LEU A 62 3.42 -11.93 -23.54
CA LEU A 62 2.27 -12.04 -24.45
C LEU A 62 2.21 -10.93 -25.50
N ASP A 63 2.75 -9.74 -25.21
CA ASP A 63 2.88 -8.66 -26.23
C ASP A 63 3.69 -9.12 -27.46
N THR A 64 4.62 -10.05 -27.27
CA THR A 64 5.44 -10.63 -28.35
C THR A 64 4.91 -11.98 -28.86
N HIS A 65 4.15 -12.72 -28.03
CA HIS A 65 3.60 -14.04 -28.34
C HIS A 65 2.08 -14.12 -28.07
N PRO A 66 1.24 -13.38 -28.82
CA PRO A 66 -0.18 -13.23 -28.50
C PRO A 66 -1.03 -14.49 -28.73
N SER A 67 -0.50 -15.50 -29.41
CA SER A 67 -1.20 -16.77 -29.70
C SER A 67 -0.71 -17.95 -28.84
N ASP A 68 0.16 -17.70 -27.85
CA ASP A 68 0.63 -18.74 -26.93
C ASP A 68 -0.44 -19.05 -25.87
N GLU A 69 -1.25 -20.08 -26.13
CA GLU A 69 -2.34 -20.50 -25.24
C GLU A 69 -1.87 -20.87 -23.83
N ASN A 70 -0.64 -21.40 -23.69
CA ASN A 70 -0.11 -21.77 -22.39
C ASN A 70 0.23 -20.52 -21.56
N ALA A 71 0.86 -19.52 -22.19
CA ALA A 71 1.15 -18.24 -21.54
C ALA A 71 -0.14 -17.49 -21.16
N ILE A 72 -1.17 -17.53 -22.01
CA ILE A 72 -2.49 -16.95 -21.69
C ILE A 72 -3.11 -17.64 -20.47
N LYS A 73 -3.04 -18.98 -20.40
CA LYS A 73 -3.56 -19.73 -19.26
C LYS A 73 -2.83 -19.34 -17.97
N LEU A 74 -1.49 -19.31 -17.99
CA LEU A 74 -0.68 -18.89 -16.84
C LEU A 74 -0.98 -17.46 -16.40
N PHE A 75 -1.17 -16.54 -17.36
CA PHE A 75 -1.53 -15.15 -17.08
C PHE A 75 -2.86 -15.07 -16.33
N ASN A 76 -3.90 -15.76 -16.83
CA ASN A 76 -5.22 -15.77 -16.19
C ASN A 76 -5.18 -16.39 -14.78
N GLU A 77 -4.43 -17.48 -14.60
CA GLU A 77 -4.23 -18.10 -13.28
C GLU A 77 -3.50 -17.15 -12.32
N ALA A 78 -2.46 -16.45 -12.78
CA ALA A 78 -1.71 -15.50 -11.99
C ALA A 78 -2.55 -14.28 -11.58
N VAL A 79 -3.37 -13.75 -12.50
CA VAL A 79 -4.32 -12.65 -12.21
C VAL A 79 -5.35 -13.09 -11.16
N GLY A 80 -5.94 -14.27 -11.31
CA GLY A 80 -6.90 -14.79 -10.32
C GLY A 80 -6.28 -14.93 -8.92
N ARG A 81 -5.05 -15.47 -8.85
CA ARG A 81 -4.31 -15.57 -7.59
C ARG A 81 -3.97 -14.21 -6.99
N LEU A 82 -3.64 -13.22 -7.82
CA LEU A 82 -3.38 -11.87 -7.37
C LEU A 82 -4.62 -11.24 -6.72
N ASP A 83 -5.78 -11.42 -7.33
CA ASP A 83 -7.05 -10.92 -6.81
C ASP A 83 -7.40 -11.57 -5.46
N GLU A 84 -7.22 -12.89 -5.34
CA GLU A 84 -7.39 -13.62 -4.07
C GLU A 84 -6.47 -13.11 -2.96
N LEU A 85 -5.19 -12.88 -3.27
CA LEU A 85 -4.22 -12.36 -2.30
C LEU A 85 -4.58 -10.93 -1.85
N LYS A 86 -5.01 -10.09 -2.79
CA LYS A 86 -5.45 -8.72 -2.50
C LYS A 86 -6.71 -8.71 -1.64
N GLU A 87 -7.67 -9.58 -1.90
CA GLU A 87 -8.88 -9.69 -1.08
C GLU A 87 -8.56 -10.19 0.33
N ALA A 88 -7.74 -11.25 0.46
CA ALA A 88 -7.32 -11.75 1.77
C ALA A 88 -6.55 -10.70 2.59
N TYR A 89 -5.75 -9.86 1.93
CA TYR A 89 -5.10 -8.72 2.58
C TYR A 89 -6.12 -7.68 3.04
N ARG A 90 -7.08 -7.30 2.17
CA ARG A 90 -8.12 -6.32 2.49
C ARG A 90 -8.97 -6.72 3.69
N GLU A 91 -9.40 -7.99 3.73
CA GLU A 91 -10.20 -8.53 4.83
C GLU A 91 -9.47 -8.46 6.18
N LYS A 92 -8.14 -8.64 6.16
CA LYS A 92 -7.33 -8.74 7.38
C LYS A 92 -6.72 -7.42 7.86
N TYR A 93 -6.31 -6.57 6.94
CA TYR A 93 -5.50 -5.38 7.23
C TYR A 93 -6.13 -4.07 6.75
N GLY A 94 -7.22 -4.12 5.99
CA GLY A 94 -7.87 -2.94 5.41
C GLY A 94 -7.35 -2.60 4.01
N PRO A 95 -7.68 -1.41 3.48
CA PRO A 95 -7.47 -1.10 2.08
C PRO A 95 -5.98 -1.05 1.72
N LEU A 96 -5.62 -1.68 0.59
CA LEU A 96 -4.24 -1.69 0.08
C LEU A 96 -3.90 -0.38 -0.64
N THR A 97 -4.90 0.24 -1.27
CA THR A 97 -4.75 1.48 -2.05
C THR A 97 -5.78 2.55 -1.66
N HIS A 98 -5.46 3.81 -1.95
CA HIS A 98 -6.29 4.96 -1.55
C HIS A 98 -7.64 5.07 -2.30
N TYR A 99 -7.79 4.33 -3.40
CA TYR A 99 -8.98 4.31 -4.26
C TYR A 99 -9.91 3.11 -3.98
N GLU A 100 -9.69 2.40 -2.89
CA GLU A 100 -10.56 1.32 -2.43
C GLU A 100 -11.73 1.83 -1.57
N LYS A 101 -12.81 1.05 -1.51
CA LYS A 101 -13.94 1.34 -0.62
C LYS A 101 -13.48 1.30 0.82
N THR A 102 -13.93 2.27 1.61
CA THR A 102 -13.48 2.46 2.99
C THR A 102 -14.65 2.88 3.89
N GLY A 103 -14.58 2.49 5.16
CA GLY A 103 -15.50 2.94 6.19
C GLY A 103 -15.16 4.32 6.77
N CYS A 104 -15.85 4.68 7.85
CA CYS A 104 -15.54 5.84 8.68
C CYS A 104 -15.02 5.36 10.05
N PRO A 105 -13.86 5.84 10.55
CA PRO A 105 -12.97 6.84 9.94
C PRO A 105 -12.21 6.30 8.71
N TYR A 106 -11.62 7.18 7.88
CA TYR A 106 -10.90 6.80 6.64
C TYR A 106 -9.84 5.75 6.97
N GLN A 107 -9.98 4.53 6.45
CA GLN A 107 -9.19 3.37 6.92
C GLN A 107 -7.80 3.34 6.30
N TYR A 108 -7.60 3.95 5.13
CA TYR A 108 -6.30 3.99 4.45
C TYR A 108 -5.20 4.70 5.26
N VAL A 109 -5.57 5.66 6.12
CA VAL A 109 -4.63 6.41 6.97
C VAL A 109 -4.44 5.80 8.36
N GLN A 110 -5.14 4.69 8.68
CA GLN A 110 -5.12 4.09 10.01
C GLN A 110 -4.11 2.95 10.18
N GLY A 111 -3.65 2.35 9.07
CA GLY A 111 -2.67 1.26 9.10
C GLY A 111 -1.23 1.75 9.03
N PRO A 112 -0.25 0.91 9.42
CA PRO A 112 1.15 1.18 9.11
C PRO A 112 1.31 1.19 7.59
N TRP A 113 2.01 2.19 7.06
CA TRP A 113 2.14 2.33 5.62
C TRP A 113 3.09 1.24 5.10
N PRO A 114 2.94 0.75 3.86
CA PRO A 114 3.73 -0.37 3.37
C PRO A 114 5.25 -0.20 3.45
N TRP A 115 5.77 1.03 3.48
CA TRP A 115 7.20 1.34 3.66
C TRP A 115 7.68 1.42 5.11
N GLU A 116 6.75 1.46 6.08
CA GLU A 116 7.05 1.41 7.52
C GLU A 116 7.17 -0.05 8.01
N LEU A 117 6.86 -1.01 7.15
CA LEU A 117 6.79 -2.43 7.46
C LEU A 117 8.13 -3.10 7.60
#